data_AF-A0A817UU02-F1
#
_entry.id   AF-A0A817UU02-F1
#
_cell.length_a   1.000
_cell.length_b   1.000
_cell.length_c   1.000
_cell.angle_alpha   90.00
_cell.angle_beta   90.00
_cell.angle_gamma   90.00
#
_symmetry.space_group_name_H-M   'P 1'
#
loop_
_entity.id
_entity.type
_entity.pdbx_description
1 polymer ?
#
loop_
_entity_poly.entity_id
_entity_poly.type
_entity_poly.pdbx_seq_one_letter_code
_entity_poly.pdbx_strand_id
1 'polypeptide(L)'
;MNVSKHQVDNAPTFPEVLRNVETWLNERNLLSSNKRKCAFATDGPWDFAKFLRLQCRFNSIPYPRWAKKWINIRKEFANFYSLQRWGIGKMLESLGLIFDGRRHSGLDDSINIARIALELIKDGCVLLLNDGIRASDPKFIDLNISNSEIQDLDEKEKEEEEEEEEEDEPKLNDSLVVLDE
;
A
#
# COMPACT_ATOMS: atom_id res chain seq x y z
N MET A 1 1.76 -6.39 -13.76
CA MET A 1 2.76 -7.36 -13.24
C MET A 1 3.89 -7.64 -14.22
N ASN A 2 5.13 -7.86 -13.77
CA ASN A 2 5.98 -8.98 -14.24
C ASN A 2 7.19 -9.13 -13.30
N VAL A 3 6.98 -9.84 -12.19
CA VAL A 3 8.04 -10.59 -11.52
C VAL A 3 8.13 -11.92 -12.27
N SER A 4 9.29 -12.22 -12.88
CA SER A 4 9.45 -13.45 -13.65
C SER A 4 9.50 -14.68 -12.75
N LYS A 5 9.04 -15.82 -13.26
CA LYS A 5 9.18 -17.11 -12.56
C LYS A 5 10.62 -17.38 -12.14
N HIS A 6 11.59 -17.07 -13.00
CA HIS A 6 13.02 -17.22 -12.70
C HIS A 6 13.46 -16.37 -11.49
N GLN A 7 12.96 -15.13 -11.36
CA GLN A 7 13.26 -14.31 -10.19
C GLN A 7 12.67 -14.91 -8.90
N VAL A 8 11.44 -15.45 -8.96
CA VAL A 8 10.79 -16.09 -7.81
C VAL A 8 11.50 -17.39 -7.43
N ASP A 9 11.79 -18.25 -8.39
CA ASP A 9 12.41 -19.57 -8.16
C ASP A 9 13.83 -19.44 -7.55
N ASN A 10 14.50 -18.30 -7.74
CA ASN A 10 15.84 -18.01 -7.21
C ASN A 10 15.84 -17.01 -6.03
N ALA A 11 14.66 -16.56 -5.56
CA ALA A 11 14.57 -15.62 -4.45
C ALA A 11 14.74 -16.32 -3.09
N PRO A 12 15.24 -15.63 -2.06
CA PRO A 12 15.19 -16.14 -0.69
C PRO A 12 13.75 -16.35 -0.23
N THR A 13 13.58 -17.25 0.73
CA THR A 13 12.27 -17.53 1.32
C THR A 13 11.75 -16.34 2.12
N PHE A 14 10.44 -16.25 2.33
CA PHE A 14 9.84 -15.19 3.14
C PHE A 14 10.49 -15.05 4.55
N PRO A 15 10.74 -16.13 5.32
CA PRO A 15 11.43 -16.02 6.60
C PRO A 15 12.82 -15.41 6.51
N GLU A 16 13.58 -15.68 5.44
CA GLU A 16 14.90 -15.10 5.20
C GLU A 16 14.80 -13.62 4.88
N VAL A 17 13.90 -13.25 3.96
CA VAL A 17 13.67 -11.85 3.59
C VAL A 17 13.20 -11.03 4.79
N LEU A 18 12.28 -11.56 5.60
CA LEU A 18 11.80 -10.89 6.81
C LEU A 18 12.93 -10.62 7.81
N ARG A 19 13.82 -11.60 8.03
CA ARG A 19 15.01 -11.40 8.88
C ARG A 19 15.95 -10.34 8.32
N ASN A 20 16.15 -10.31 7.00
CA ASN A 20 16.98 -9.31 6.35
C ASN A 20 16.39 -7.89 6.51
N VAL A 21 15.08 -7.75 6.37
CA VAL A 21 14.36 -6.49 6.64
C VAL A 21 14.52 -6.07 8.10
N GLU A 22 14.30 -6.97 9.06
CA GLU A 22 14.47 -6.66 10.48
C GLU A 22 15.91 -6.27 10.83
N THR A 23 16.90 -6.92 10.21
CA THR A 23 18.31 -6.57 10.36
C THR A 23 18.58 -5.14 9.86
N TRP A 24 18.14 -4.83 8.64
CA TRP A 24 18.29 -3.52 8.03
C TRP A 24 17.62 -2.40 8.86
N LEU A 25 16.42 -2.66 9.43
CA LEU A 25 15.72 -1.71 10.28
C LEU A 25 16.46 -1.49 11.61
N ASN A 26 17.02 -2.54 12.20
CA ASN A 26 17.77 -2.47 13.46
C ASN A 26 19.10 -1.72 13.29
N GLU A 27 19.85 -2.00 12.22
CA GLU A 27 21.10 -1.30 11.90
C GLU A 27 20.90 0.22 11.75
N ARG A 28 19.71 0.63 11.31
CA ARG A 28 19.31 2.04 11.18
C ARG A 28 18.65 2.62 12.43
N ASN A 29 18.58 1.86 13.53
CA ASN A 29 17.92 2.23 14.78
C ASN A 29 16.43 2.61 14.62
N LEU A 30 15.75 2.05 13.60
CA LEU A 30 14.35 2.35 13.30
C LEU A 30 13.37 1.59 14.20
N LEU A 31 13.76 0.43 14.73
CA LEU A 31 12.94 -0.36 15.66
C LEU A 31 13.19 -0.03 17.15
N SER A 32 14.05 0.95 17.45
CA SER A 32 14.42 1.27 18.83
C SER A 32 13.24 1.84 19.61
N SER A 33 12.94 1.23 20.77
CA SER A 33 11.80 1.58 21.63
C SER A 33 11.90 2.96 22.29
N ASN A 34 13.10 3.54 22.35
CA ASN A 34 13.35 4.72 23.19
C ASN A 34 12.83 6.03 22.58
N LYS A 35 12.57 6.08 21.27
CA LYS A 35 11.85 7.17 20.57
C LYS A 35 11.31 6.57 19.27
N ARG A 36 9.98 6.45 19.08
CA ARG A 36 9.43 6.03 17.77
C ARG A 36 9.72 7.12 16.75
N LYS A 37 10.84 7.00 16.04
CA LYS A 37 11.34 7.96 15.04
C LYS A 37 10.81 7.70 13.63
N CYS A 38 10.15 6.57 13.40
CA CYS A 38 9.62 6.21 12.10
C CYS A 38 8.29 5.47 12.22
N ALA A 39 7.57 5.47 11.11
CA ALA A 39 6.38 4.67 10.86
C ALA A 39 6.47 4.13 9.44
N PHE A 40 5.89 2.95 9.21
CA PHE A 40 5.64 2.49 7.86
C PHE A 40 4.45 3.26 7.27
N ALA A 41 4.49 3.49 5.97
CA ALA A 41 3.41 4.06 5.19
C ALA A 41 3.07 3.11 4.04
N THR A 42 1.78 2.93 3.77
CA THR A 42 1.26 2.01 2.75
C THR A 42 0.12 2.66 1.98
N ASP A 43 -0.12 2.16 0.77
CA ASP A 43 -1.25 2.55 -0.05
C ASP A 43 -2.49 1.71 0.31
N GLY A 44 -3.10 2.04 1.45
CA GLY A 44 -4.23 1.28 1.97
C GLY A 44 -3.85 0.26 3.06
N PRO A 45 -4.79 -0.62 3.44
CA PRO A 45 -4.61 -1.50 4.59
C PRO A 45 -3.99 -2.87 4.26
N TRP A 46 -4.01 -3.29 2.99
CA TRP A 46 -3.86 -4.70 2.60
C TRP A 46 -2.44 -5.26 2.83
N ASP A 47 -1.38 -4.46 2.59
CA ASP A 47 0.03 -4.83 2.84
C ASP A 47 0.26 -5.48 4.20
N PHE A 48 -0.19 -4.82 5.26
CA PHE A 48 0.00 -5.29 6.63
C PHE A 48 -1.17 -6.14 7.11
N ALA A 49 -2.41 -5.73 6.84
CA ALA A 49 -3.59 -6.40 7.38
C ALA A 49 -3.86 -7.78 6.77
N LYS A 50 -3.51 -7.98 5.49
CA LYS A 50 -3.70 -9.22 4.73
C LYS A 50 -2.37 -9.86 4.35
N PHE A 51 -1.58 -9.26 3.46
CA PHE A 51 -0.45 -9.95 2.83
C PHE A 51 0.63 -10.38 3.83
N LEU A 52 1.17 -9.45 4.63
CA LEU A 52 2.17 -9.80 5.64
C LEU A 52 1.61 -10.79 6.67
N ARG A 53 0.36 -10.60 7.09
CA ARG A 53 -0.30 -11.46 8.08
C ARG A 53 -0.46 -12.89 7.58
N LEU A 54 -0.93 -13.06 6.34
CA LEU A 54 -1.07 -14.37 5.70
C LEU A 54 0.28 -15.04 5.52
N GLN A 55 1.31 -14.31 5.08
CA GLN A 55 2.66 -14.85 4.92
C GLN A 55 3.28 -15.28 6.25
N CYS A 56 3.12 -14.49 7.32
CA CYS A 56 3.51 -14.89 8.66
C CYS A 56 2.81 -16.17 9.10
N ARG A 57 1.49 -16.28 8.89
CA ARG A 57 0.71 -17.47 9.25
C ARG A 57 1.17 -18.71 8.45
N PHE A 58 1.30 -18.58 7.14
CA PHE A 58 1.73 -19.68 6.25
C PHE A 58 3.07 -20.26 6.68
N ASN A 59 3.99 -19.40 7.11
CA ASN A 59 5.33 -19.79 7.58
C ASN A 59 5.40 -20.08 9.09
N SER A 60 4.27 -20.08 9.81
CA SER A 60 4.20 -20.24 11.28
C SER A 60 5.10 -19.26 12.05
N ILE A 61 5.22 -18.03 11.55
CA ILE A 61 5.99 -16.93 12.15
C ILE A 61 5.05 -16.01 12.95
N PRO A 62 5.41 -15.61 14.18
CA PRO A 62 4.66 -14.60 14.92
C PRO A 62 4.62 -13.27 14.17
N TYR A 63 3.44 -12.66 14.05
CA TYR A 63 3.30 -11.37 13.38
C TYR A 63 4.18 -10.28 14.04
N PRO A 64 5.05 -9.57 13.28
CA PRO A 64 6.00 -8.65 13.86
C PRO A 64 5.33 -7.48 14.59
N ARG A 65 5.82 -7.16 15.79
CA ARG A 65 5.24 -6.08 16.62
C ARG A 65 5.35 -4.71 15.94
N TRP A 66 6.42 -4.47 15.19
CA TRP A 66 6.68 -3.22 14.48
C TRP A 66 5.70 -2.98 13.32
N ALA A 67 5.07 -4.03 12.80
CA ALA A 67 4.15 -3.99 11.66
C ALA A 67 2.68 -3.81 12.06
N LYS A 68 2.37 -3.56 13.35
CA LYS A 68 0.99 -3.55 13.87
C LYS A 68 0.24 -2.24 13.64
N LYS A 69 0.96 -1.15 13.34
CA LYS A 69 0.39 0.18 13.09
C LYS A 69 1.20 0.83 11.98
N TRP A 70 0.50 1.50 11.07
CA TRP A 70 1.11 2.19 9.93
C TRP A 70 0.31 3.44 9.59
N ILE A 71 0.83 4.20 8.63
CA ILE A 71 0.17 5.33 7.99
C ILE A 71 -0.45 4.80 6.70
N ASN A 72 -1.76 4.84 6.61
CA ASN A 72 -2.50 4.61 5.38
C ASN A 72 -2.55 5.93 4.61
N ILE A 73 -1.77 6.03 3.52
CA ILE A 73 -1.60 7.27 2.77
C ILE A 73 -2.90 7.68 2.07
N ARG A 74 -3.69 6.73 1.53
CA ARG A 74 -5.00 7.02 0.92
C ARG A 74 -5.94 7.71 1.90
N LYS A 75 -5.96 7.24 3.15
CA LYS A 75 -6.78 7.82 4.22
C LYS A 75 -6.27 9.21 4.62
N GLU A 76 -4.96 9.37 4.75
CA GLU A 76 -4.37 10.66 5.12
C GLU A 76 -4.60 11.71 4.03
N PHE A 77 -4.39 11.34 2.77
CA PHE A 77 -4.61 12.18 1.60
C PHE A 77 -6.05 12.67 1.51
N ALA A 78 -7.01 11.74 1.55
CA ALA A 78 -8.44 12.04 1.51
C ALA A 78 -8.85 12.98 2.64
N ASN A 79 -8.39 12.72 3.87
CA ASN A 79 -8.71 13.56 5.02
C ASN A 79 -8.11 14.96 4.90
N PHE A 80 -6.84 15.07 4.48
CA PHE A 80 -6.12 16.33 4.44
C PHE A 80 -6.69 17.28 3.37
N TYR A 81 -6.95 16.77 2.16
CA TYR A 81 -7.52 17.58 1.08
C TYR A 81 -9.06 17.60 1.07
N SER A 82 -9.72 16.93 2.01
CA SER A 82 -11.20 16.80 2.06
C SER A 82 -11.79 16.17 0.79
N LEU A 83 -11.15 15.11 0.30
CA LEU A 83 -11.51 14.37 -0.90
C LEU A 83 -11.99 12.94 -0.56
N GLN A 84 -12.52 12.24 -1.56
CA GLN A 84 -12.71 10.79 -1.44
C GLN A 84 -11.36 10.05 -1.47
N ARG A 85 -11.36 8.76 -1.17
CA ARG A 85 -10.15 7.94 -1.29
C ARG A 85 -9.90 7.63 -2.76
N TRP A 86 -8.65 7.80 -3.17
CA TRP A 86 -8.17 7.50 -4.51
C TRP A 86 -7.03 6.51 -4.46
N GLY A 87 -6.79 5.81 -5.56
CA GLY A 87 -5.57 5.08 -5.81
C GLY A 87 -4.38 6.01 -6.09
N ILE A 88 -3.18 5.45 -6.19
CA ILE A 88 -1.94 6.19 -6.42
C ILE A 88 -2.01 7.07 -7.68
N GLY A 89 -2.62 6.58 -8.76
CA GLY A 89 -2.72 7.29 -10.04
C GLY A 89 -3.37 8.66 -9.90
N LYS A 90 -4.65 8.68 -9.51
CA LYS A 90 -5.41 9.91 -9.19
C LYS A 90 -4.75 10.81 -8.14
N MET A 91 -4.19 10.23 -7.07
CA MET A 91 -3.49 11.04 -6.07
C MET A 91 -2.32 11.81 -6.72
N LEU A 92 -1.48 11.13 -7.51
CA LEU A 92 -0.39 11.79 -8.24
C LEU A 92 -0.91 12.84 -9.23
N GLU A 93 -1.92 12.51 -10.03
CA GLU A 93 -2.50 13.42 -11.02
C GLU A 93 -2.98 14.72 -10.36
N SER A 94 -3.70 14.61 -9.25
CA SER A 94 -4.22 15.77 -8.52
C SER A 94 -3.12 16.65 -7.91
N LEU A 95 -1.94 16.09 -7.65
CA LEU A 95 -0.75 16.81 -7.21
C LEU A 95 0.10 17.33 -8.38
N GLY A 96 -0.33 17.13 -9.63
CA GLY A 96 0.43 17.49 -10.82
C GLY A 96 1.69 16.63 -11.03
N LEU A 97 1.70 15.41 -10.49
CA LEU A 97 2.80 14.46 -10.61
C LEU A 97 2.46 13.35 -11.61
N ILE A 98 3.49 12.86 -12.31
CA ILE A 98 3.39 11.67 -13.17
C ILE A 98 3.99 10.49 -12.42
N PHE A 99 3.38 9.30 -12.54
CA PHE A 99 3.89 8.06 -12.00
C PHE A 99 5.33 7.79 -12.49
N ASP A 100 6.25 7.57 -11.55
CA ASP A 100 7.66 7.28 -11.85
C ASP A 100 7.94 5.77 -11.79
N GLY A 101 8.59 5.24 -12.82
CA GLY A 101 8.82 3.81 -12.98
C GLY A 101 7.62 3.07 -13.58
N ARG A 102 7.45 1.81 -13.16
CA ARG A 102 6.48 0.89 -13.75
C ARG A 102 5.34 0.58 -12.78
N ARG A 103 4.09 0.78 -13.21
CA ARG A 103 2.91 0.37 -12.44
C ARG A 103 2.98 -1.11 -12.06
N HIS A 104 2.52 -1.43 -10.85
CA HIS A 104 2.47 -2.80 -10.31
C HIS A 104 3.87 -3.41 -10.11
N SER A 105 4.85 -2.55 -9.82
CA SER A 105 6.20 -2.89 -9.37
C SER A 105 6.32 -2.37 -7.95
N GLY A 106 6.35 -3.25 -6.95
CA GLY A 106 6.25 -2.83 -5.55
C GLY A 106 7.31 -1.79 -5.11
N LEU A 107 8.49 -1.77 -5.76
CA LEU A 107 9.49 -0.73 -5.55
C LEU A 107 9.05 0.64 -6.11
N ASP A 108 8.57 0.66 -7.35
CA ASP A 108 8.14 1.88 -8.02
C ASP A 108 6.85 2.44 -7.38
N ASP A 109 5.93 1.55 -7.01
CA ASP A 109 4.73 1.92 -6.24
C ASP A 109 5.14 2.56 -4.89
N SER A 110 6.10 1.96 -4.17
CA SER A 110 6.65 2.52 -2.92
C SER A 110 7.31 3.89 -3.11
N ILE A 111 8.01 4.10 -4.23
CA ILE A 111 8.62 5.39 -4.58
C ILE A 111 7.53 6.45 -4.79
N ASN A 112 6.47 6.12 -5.52
CA ASN A 112 5.37 7.05 -5.77
C ASN A 112 4.56 7.36 -4.50
N ILE A 113 4.32 6.37 -3.63
CA ILE A 113 3.73 6.60 -2.30
C ILE A 113 4.59 7.58 -1.49
N ALA A 114 5.91 7.43 -1.52
CA ALA A 114 6.82 8.36 -0.84
C ALA A 114 6.76 9.77 -1.44
N ARG A 115 6.59 9.91 -2.76
CA ARG A 115 6.39 11.21 -3.42
C ARG A 115 5.09 11.89 -2.97
N ILE A 116 3.98 11.16 -2.91
CA ILE A 116 2.70 11.66 -2.38
C ILE A 116 2.86 12.09 -0.92
N ALA A 117 3.50 11.26 -0.08
CA ALA A 117 3.76 11.58 1.32
C ALA A 117 4.60 12.86 1.48
N LEU A 118 5.56 13.09 0.60
CA LEU A 118 6.36 14.31 0.60
C LEU A 118 5.53 15.54 0.24
N GLU A 119 4.64 15.48 -0.75
CA GLU A 119 3.76 16.60 -1.09
C GLU A 119 2.78 16.91 0.06
N LEU A 120 2.18 15.88 0.68
CA LEU A 120 1.38 16.07 1.90
C LEU A 120 2.13 16.85 2.97
N ILE A 121 3.38 16.46 3.26
CA ILE A 121 4.21 17.15 4.27
C ILE A 121 4.52 18.59 3.85
N LYS A 122 4.84 18.83 2.57
CA LYS A 122 5.12 20.19 2.06
C LYS A 122 3.91 21.11 2.18
N ASP A 123 2.72 20.57 1.98
CA ASP A 123 1.45 21.30 2.12
C ASP A 123 1.04 21.51 3.58
N GLY A 124 1.80 20.96 4.54
CA GLY A 124 1.60 21.17 5.97
C GLY A 124 0.87 20.02 6.68
N CYS A 125 0.66 18.89 6.01
CA CYS A 125 0.11 17.70 6.63
C CYS A 125 1.11 17.11 7.65
N VAL A 126 0.60 16.73 8.83
CA VAL A 126 1.37 15.98 9.82
C VAL A 126 0.96 14.52 9.73
N LEU A 127 1.80 13.69 9.07
CA LEU A 127 1.50 12.27 8.90
C LEU A 127 1.55 11.54 10.24
N LEU A 128 0.40 10.99 10.67
CA LEU A 128 0.27 10.24 11.92
C LEU A 128 -0.21 8.81 11.66
N LEU A 129 0.11 7.91 12.59
CA LEU A 129 -0.41 6.53 12.56
C LEU A 129 -1.95 6.56 12.60
N ASN A 130 -2.57 6.14 11.51
CA ASN A 130 -4.02 6.26 11.29
C ASN A 130 -4.70 4.92 10.97
N ASP A 131 -3.92 3.83 10.92
CA ASP A 131 -4.38 2.46 10.65
C ASP A 131 -3.58 1.42 11.46
N GLY A 132 -4.10 0.21 11.59
CA GLY A 132 -3.44 -0.85 12.33
C GLY A 132 -4.28 -2.09 12.66
N ILE A 133 -3.58 -3.16 13.02
CA ILE A 133 -4.12 -4.49 13.36
C ILE A 133 -4.49 -4.51 14.85
N ARG A 134 -5.78 -4.68 15.17
CA ARG A 134 -6.29 -4.90 16.54
C ARG A 134 -6.87 -6.30 16.67
N ALA A 135 -6.60 -7.00 17.78
CA ALA A 135 -7.06 -8.37 18.03
C ALA A 135 -8.58 -8.61 17.87
N SER A 136 -9.40 -7.54 17.87
CA SER A 136 -10.86 -7.55 17.80
C SER A 136 -11.44 -6.94 16.52
N ASP A 137 -10.63 -6.60 15.52
CA ASP A 137 -11.09 -5.86 14.34
C ASP A 137 -11.92 -6.78 13.41
N PRO A 138 -13.16 -6.47 13.01
CA PRO A 138 -14.05 -7.38 12.25
C PRO A 138 -13.47 -7.94 10.95
N LYS A 139 -12.44 -7.31 10.38
CA LYS A 139 -11.59 -7.89 9.33
C LYS A 139 -10.78 -9.13 9.82
N PHE A 140 -11.01 -9.59 11.05
CA PHE A 140 -10.29 -10.65 11.77
C PHE A 140 -11.03 -11.98 11.96
N ILE A 141 -12.34 -12.08 11.74
CA ILE A 141 -13.08 -13.30 12.07
C ILE A 141 -13.17 -14.13 10.77
N ASP A 142 -12.64 -15.35 10.59
CA ASP A 142 -12.14 -16.37 11.50
C ASP A 142 -11.05 -17.25 10.83
N LEU A 143 -10.33 -18.01 11.64
CA LEU A 143 -9.10 -18.76 11.34
C LEU A 143 -9.28 -20.03 10.48
N ASN A 144 -10.35 -20.17 9.70
CA ASN A 144 -10.61 -21.33 8.82
C ASN A 144 -10.92 -20.94 7.36
N ILE A 145 -10.28 -19.90 6.85
CA ILE A 145 -10.46 -19.49 5.45
C ILE A 145 -9.99 -20.62 4.54
N SER A 146 -10.92 -21.29 3.84
CA SER A 146 -10.57 -22.28 2.83
C SER A 146 -9.88 -21.59 1.65
N ASN A 147 -9.10 -22.33 0.84
CA ASN A 147 -8.47 -21.74 -0.35
C ASN A 147 -9.46 -21.00 -1.27
N SER A 148 -10.73 -21.40 -1.28
CA SER A 148 -11.81 -20.72 -2.02
C SER A 148 -12.10 -19.31 -1.50
N GLU A 149 -12.13 -19.11 -0.18
CA GLU A 149 -12.42 -17.79 0.42
C GLU A 149 -11.21 -16.84 0.34
N ILE A 150 -9.97 -17.36 0.24
CA ILE A 150 -8.80 -16.56 -0.14
C ILE A 150 -8.96 -16.06 -1.58
N GLN A 151 -9.44 -16.94 -2.47
CA GLN A 151 -9.74 -16.61 -3.86
C GLN A 151 -10.79 -15.49 -3.96
N ASP A 152 -11.88 -15.58 -3.19
CA ASP A 152 -12.93 -14.53 -3.17
C ASP A 152 -12.40 -13.17 -2.67
N LEU A 153 -11.44 -13.18 -1.72
CA LEU A 153 -10.80 -11.95 -1.23
C LEU A 153 -9.79 -11.36 -2.22
N ASP A 154 -9.15 -12.20 -3.03
CA ASP A 154 -8.27 -11.76 -4.12
C ASP A 154 -9.10 -11.27 -5.31
N GLU A 155 -10.28 -11.83 -5.56
CA GLU A 155 -11.24 -11.36 -6.56
C GLU A 155 -11.82 -9.99 -6.17
N LYS A 156 -12.24 -9.79 -4.91
CA LYS A 156 -12.67 -8.46 -4.43
C LYS A 156 -11.58 -7.39 -4.52
N GLU A 157 -10.34 -7.75 -4.25
CA GLU A 157 -9.22 -6.80 -4.36
C GLU A 157 -8.94 -6.45 -5.82
N LYS A 158 -9.06 -7.43 -6.73
CA LYS A 158 -9.03 -7.15 -8.17
C LYS A 158 -10.19 -6.30 -8.64
N GLU A 159 -11.40 -6.53 -8.13
CA GLU A 159 -12.56 -5.67 -8.43
C GLU A 159 -12.32 -4.24 -7.92
N GLU A 160 -11.78 -4.06 -6.70
CA GLU A 160 -11.40 -2.73 -6.18
C GLU A 160 -10.27 -2.08 -7.02
N GLU A 161 -9.28 -2.85 -7.48
CA GLU A 161 -8.20 -2.37 -8.36
C GLU A 161 -8.71 -2.05 -9.78
N GLU A 162 -9.60 -2.87 -10.35
CA GLU A 162 -10.20 -2.67 -11.67
C GLU A 162 -11.17 -1.48 -11.66
N GLU A 163 -11.98 -1.32 -10.61
CA GLU A 163 -12.80 -0.11 -10.41
C GLU A 163 -11.91 1.13 -10.30
N GLU A 164 -10.77 1.06 -9.61
CA GLU A 164 -9.80 2.15 -9.53
C GLU A 164 -9.12 2.44 -10.88
N GLU A 165 -8.78 1.41 -11.67
CA GLU A 165 -8.20 1.57 -13.01
C GLU A 165 -9.22 2.15 -14.02
N GLU A 166 -10.49 1.72 -14.00
CA GLU A 166 -11.57 2.30 -14.81
C GLU A 166 -11.84 3.76 -14.41
N GLU A 167 -11.76 4.05 -13.12
CA GLU A 167 -11.89 5.40 -12.59
C GLU A 167 -10.75 6.32 -13.02
N ASP A 168 -9.55 5.78 -13.24
CA ASP A 168 -8.32 6.46 -13.69
C ASP A 168 -8.27 6.63 -15.23
N GLU A 169 -9.17 6.03 -16.01
CA GLU A 169 -9.22 6.25 -17.46
C GLU A 169 -9.69 7.69 -17.80
N PRO A 170 -8.99 8.40 -18.71
CA PRO A 170 -9.37 9.75 -19.09
C PRO A 170 -10.72 9.71 -19.80
N LYS A 171 -11.75 10.30 -19.18
CA LYS A 171 -13.03 10.53 -19.84
C LYS A 171 -12.80 11.41 -21.06
N LEU A 172 -12.90 10.81 -22.25
CA LEU A 172 -12.85 11.53 -23.51
C LEU A 172 -13.95 12.59 -23.47
N ASN A 173 -13.57 13.85 -23.27
CA ASN A 173 -14.53 14.93 -23.23
C ASN A 173 -14.87 15.27 -24.70
N ASP A 174 -16.05 14.85 -25.15
CA ASP A 174 -16.66 15.32 -26.41
C ASP A 174 -16.95 16.81 -26.27
N SER A 175 -15.93 17.64 -26.51
CA SER A 175 -16.06 19.08 -26.74
C SER A 175 -14.89 19.56 -27.59
N LEU A 176 -14.78 18.99 -28.80
CA LEU A 176 -14.16 19.70 -29.91
C LEU A 176 -15.19 20.72 -30.40
N VAL A 177 -15.31 21.85 -29.68
CA VAL A 177 -16.03 23.01 -30.22
C VAL A 177 -15.13 23.58 -31.30
N VAL A 178 -15.50 23.29 -32.55
CA VAL A 178 -14.95 23.89 -33.76
C VAL A 178 -15.10 25.41 -33.61
N LEU A 179 -13.98 26.13 -33.56
CA LEU A 179 -13.96 27.58 -33.70
C LEU A 179 -14.03 27.88 -35.19
N ASP A 180 -15.21 28.31 -35.64
CA ASP A 180 -15.37 29.05 -36.90
C ASP A 180 -14.94 30.51 -36.66
N GLU A 181 -13.89 30.97 -37.35
CA GLU A 181 -13.77 32.30 -37.99
C GLU A 181 -12.84 32.22 -39.20
#